data_AF-A0A957LLB3-F1
#
_entry.id   AF-A0A957LLB3-F1
#
_cell.length_a   1.000
_cell.length_b   1.000
_cell.length_c   1.000
_cell.angle_alpha   90.00
_cell.angle_beta   90.00
_cell.angle_gamma   90.00
#
_symmetry.space_group_name_H-M   'P 1'
#
loop_
_entity.id
_entity.type
_entity.pdbx_description
1 polymer ?
#
loop_
_entity_poly.entity_id
_entity_poly.type
_entity_poly.pdbx_seq_one_letter_code
_entity_poly.pdbx_strand_id
1 'polypeptide(L)'
;MASPRPLWQYDPRSRRYRDLRTGRYIGPDDLRELRDRFADALKQETDRLAQRLFDREITIQVWTLEMRRLIKNSFIAQYAAAVGGTQNMTAADYGRIGAMLSSQNTGQYWYLQRFAEAIAEGRLSEAQIRARAALYMGASVQAFERGKAASFGDLRLPALPGDGSTICLTNCRCEWLISETTTAWYCTWSLGAAEHCPDCLERAKMWQPYVVLKGMATLQALAAAVGGADGLRAGLEWPQWQG
;
A
#
# COMPACT_ATOMS: atom_id res chain seq x y z
N MET A 1 4.74 -22.04 28.14
CA MET A 1 5.55 -22.27 26.92
C MET A 1 6.24 -20.97 26.57
N ALA A 2 7.57 -20.95 26.40
CA ALA A 2 8.26 -19.74 25.95
C ALA A 2 7.82 -19.42 24.52
N SER A 3 7.50 -18.15 24.24
CA SER A 3 7.19 -17.72 22.87
C SER A 3 8.37 -18.07 21.96
N PRO A 4 8.11 -18.63 20.76
CA PRO A 4 9.18 -18.93 19.83
C PRO A 4 9.99 -17.65 19.56
N ARG A 5 11.32 -17.77 19.54
CA ARG A 5 12.19 -16.64 19.19
C ARG A 5 11.78 -16.12 17.81
N PRO A 6 11.67 -14.79 17.62
CA PRO A 6 11.32 -14.25 16.31
C PRO A 6 12.36 -14.70 15.28
N LEU A 7 11.91 -15.08 14.10
CA LEU A 7 12.81 -15.49 13.01
C LEU A 7 13.51 -14.27 12.40
N TRP A 8 12.84 -13.12 12.37
CA TRP A 8 13.34 -11.89 11.78
C TRP A 8 13.28 -10.72 12.76
N GLN A 9 14.23 -9.80 12.63
CA GLN A 9 14.27 -8.54 13.38
C GLN A 9 14.28 -7.36 12.41
N TYR A 10 13.43 -6.39 12.64
CA TYR A 10 13.43 -5.16 11.87
C TYR A 10 14.52 -4.20 12.38
N ASP A 11 15.34 -3.68 11.47
CA ASP A 11 16.31 -2.63 11.74
C ASP A 11 15.73 -1.29 11.26
N PRO A 12 15.36 -0.38 12.19
CA PRO A 12 14.75 0.89 11.82
C PRO A 12 15.71 1.86 11.12
N ARG A 13 17.04 1.69 11.24
CA ARG A 13 18.01 2.56 10.57
C ARG A 13 18.08 2.25 9.08
N SER A 14 18.14 0.97 8.75
CA SER A 14 18.16 0.52 7.35
C SER A 14 16.76 0.34 6.76
N ARG A 15 15.72 0.27 7.59
CA ARG A 15 14.32 -0.05 7.23
C ARG A 15 14.19 -1.43 6.58
N ARG A 16 14.96 -2.40 7.09
CA ARG A 16 15.05 -3.75 6.53
C ARG A 16 14.91 -4.79 7.62
N TYR A 17 14.41 -5.96 7.23
CA TYR A 17 14.40 -7.13 8.09
C TYR A 17 15.72 -7.88 7.99
N ARG A 18 16.25 -8.30 9.13
CA ARG A 18 17.39 -9.19 9.27
C ARG A 18 16.91 -10.56 9.71
N ASP A 19 17.31 -11.59 8.98
CA ASP A 19 17.10 -12.98 9.38
C ASP A 19 18.05 -13.32 10.54
N LEU A 20 17.47 -13.68 11.70
CA LEU A 20 18.23 -13.97 12.91
C LEU A 20 18.93 -15.34 12.86
N ARG A 21 18.56 -16.22 11.92
CA ARG A 21 19.25 -17.50 11.69
C ARG A 21 20.55 -17.33 10.92
N THR A 22 20.51 -16.51 9.86
CA THR A 22 21.63 -16.34 8.92
C THR A 22 22.42 -15.05 9.14
N GLY A 23 21.84 -14.10 9.86
CA GLY A 23 22.40 -12.77 10.08
C GLY A 23 22.32 -11.84 8.86
N ARG A 24 21.71 -12.27 7.75
CA ARG A 24 21.61 -11.50 6.50
C ARG A 24 20.33 -10.67 6.47
N TYR A 25 20.36 -9.55 5.75
CA TYR A 25 19.14 -8.79 5.45
C TYR A 25 18.32 -9.50 4.38
N ILE A 26 17.00 -9.46 4.54
CA ILE A 26 16.03 -9.87 3.52
C ILE A 26 16.16 -8.93 2.32
N GLY A 27 16.23 -9.50 1.12
CA GLY A 27 16.26 -8.73 -0.13
C GLY A 27 14.92 -8.06 -0.42
N PRO A 28 14.89 -7.00 -1.27
CA PRO A 28 13.63 -6.41 -1.71
C PRO A 28 12.71 -7.43 -2.38
N ASP A 29 13.24 -8.28 -3.28
CA ASP A 29 12.48 -9.31 -3.97
C ASP A 29 11.91 -10.35 -3.00
N ASP A 30 12.69 -10.81 -2.01
CA ASP A 30 12.23 -11.76 -1.00
C ASP A 30 11.09 -11.17 -0.16
N LEU A 31 11.21 -9.90 0.23
CA LEU A 31 10.19 -9.20 1.02
C LEU A 31 8.91 -8.99 0.21
N ARG A 32 9.04 -8.67 -1.08
CA ARG A 32 7.90 -8.59 -2.01
C ARG A 32 7.21 -9.95 -2.16
N GLU A 33 7.97 -11.03 -2.31
CA GLU A 33 7.42 -12.38 -2.41
C GLU A 33 6.66 -12.76 -1.12
N LEU A 34 7.19 -12.41 0.05
CA LEU A 34 6.52 -12.61 1.33
C LEU A 34 5.21 -11.82 1.44
N ARG A 35 5.22 -10.55 1.03
CA ARG A 35 4.03 -9.68 0.95
C ARG A 35 2.96 -10.30 0.06
N ASP A 36 3.35 -10.82 -1.10
CA ASP A 36 2.43 -11.39 -2.09
C ASP A 36 1.90 -12.76 -1.63
N ARG A 37 2.76 -13.62 -1.08
CA ARG A 37 2.34 -14.90 -0.49
C ARG A 37 1.36 -14.72 0.66
N PHE A 38 1.55 -13.68 1.48
CA PHE A 38 0.59 -13.34 2.53
C PHE A 38 -0.77 -12.95 1.95
N ALA A 39 -0.81 -12.09 0.94
CA ALA A 39 -2.05 -11.73 0.27
C ALA A 39 -2.73 -12.95 -0.38
N ASP A 40 -1.96 -13.82 -1.04
CA ASP A 40 -2.45 -15.05 -1.67
C ASP A 40 -2.98 -16.06 -0.64
N ALA A 41 -2.35 -16.19 0.53
CA ALA A 41 -2.85 -17.03 1.61
C ALA A 41 -4.21 -16.52 2.14
N LEU A 42 -4.38 -15.20 2.28
CA LEU A 42 -5.65 -14.63 2.72
C LEU A 42 -6.79 -14.79 1.71
N LYS A 43 -6.49 -14.95 0.40
CA LYS A 43 -7.52 -15.27 -0.60
C LYS A 43 -8.24 -16.58 -0.28
N GLN A 44 -7.52 -17.56 0.29
CA GLN A 44 -8.14 -18.81 0.74
C GLN A 44 -9.18 -18.57 1.84
N GLU A 45 -8.99 -17.55 2.68
CA GLU A 45 -9.99 -17.19 3.69
C GLU A 45 -11.22 -16.53 3.07
N THR A 46 -11.03 -15.68 2.06
CA THR A 46 -12.16 -15.14 1.31
C THR A 46 -12.94 -16.24 0.58
N ASP A 47 -12.24 -17.28 0.08
CA ASP A 47 -12.87 -18.45 -0.53
C ASP A 47 -13.69 -19.26 0.47
N ARG A 48 -13.18 -19.47 1.68
CA ARG A 48 -13.94 -20.14 2.75
C ARG A 48 -15.18 -19.34 3.14
N LEU A 49 -15.08 -18.02 3.23
CA LEU A 49 -16.23 -17.15 3.51
C LEU A 49 -17.28 -17.23 2.40
N ALA A 50 -16.86 -17.21 1.14
CA ALA A 50 -17.78 -17.34 0.00
C ALA A 50 -18.49 -18.70 -0.02
N GLN A 51 -17.77 -19.80 0.27
CA GLN A 51 -18.35 -21.14 0.38
C GLN A 51 -19.46 -21.18 1.45
N ARG A 52 -19.13 -20.75 2.67
CA ARG A 52 -20.07 -20.76 3.82
C ARG A 52 -21.33 -19.93 3.53
N LEU A 53 -21.19 -18.83 2.79
CA LEU A 53 -22.33 -18.03 2.37
C LEU A 53 -23.21 -18.77 1.36
N PHE A 54 -22.58 -19.41 0.36
CA PHE A 54 -23.31 -20.13 -0.69
C PHE A 54 -24.01 -21.38 -0.16
N ASP A 55 -23.36 -22.11 0.75
CA ASP A 55 -23.91 -23.27 1.46
C ASP A 55 -24.97 -22.88 2.50
N ARG A 56 -25.24 -21.58 2.65
CA ARG A 56 -26.20 -21.00 3.61
C ARG A 56 -25.88 -21.30 5.08
N GLU A 57 -24.62 -21.59 5.38
CA GLU A 57 -24.13 -21.74 6.76
C GLU A 57 -24.06 -20.39 7.48
N ILE A 58 -23.85 -19.30 6.73
CA ILE A 58 -23.88 -17.93 7.23
C ILE A 58 -24.81 -17.05 6.41
N THR A 59 -25.38 -16.05 7.07
CA THR A 59 -26.16 -15.02 6.38
C THR A 59 -25.22 -14.02 5.68
N ILE A 60 -25.78 -13.24 4.76
CA ILE A 60 -25.03 -12.17 4.10
C ILE A 60 -24.53 -11.10 5.09
N GLN A 61 -25.26 -10.85 6.18
CA GLN A 61 -24.86 -9.91 7.22
C GLN A 61 -23.62 -10.43 7.97
N VAL A 62 -23.61 -11.72 8.31
CA VAL A 62 -22.46 -12.38 8.95
C VAL A 62 -21.26 -12.37 8.00
N TRP A 63 -21.46 -12.77 6.73
CA TRP A 63 -20.42 -12.73 5.71
C TRP A 63 -19.83 -11.32 5.53
N THR A 64 -20.66 -10.29 5.48
CA THR A 64 -20.22 -8.90 5.33
C THR A 64 -19.36 -8.45 6.52
N LEU A 65 -19.74 -8.82 7.74
CA LEU A 65 -18.99 -8.51 8.94
C LEU A 65 -17.62 -9.23 8.98
N GLU A 66 -17.61 -10.53 8.64
CA GLU A 66 -16.39 -11.33 8.59
C GLU A 66 -15.44 -10.83 7.51
N MET A 67 -15.95 -10.53 6.31
CA MET A 67 -15.18 -9.88 5.23
C MET A 67 -14.62 -8.53 5.68
N ARG A 68 -15.42 -7.66 6.31
CA ARG A 68 -14.95 -6.36 6.80
C ARG A 68 -13.79 -6.50 7.80
N ARG A 69 -13.88 -7.47 8.71
CA ARG A 69 -12.83 -7.78 9.69
C ARG A 69 -11.56 -8.31 8.99
N LEU A 70 -11.72 -9.22 8.04
CA LEU A 70 -10.62 -9.78 7.27
C LEU A 70 -9.88 -8.69 6.47
N ILE A 71 -10.62 -7.82 5.79
CA ILE A 71 -10.08 -6.66 5.08
C ILE A 71 -9.30 -5.76 6.03
N LYS A 72 -9.90 -5.32 7.13
CA LYS A 72 -9.23 -4.48 8.13
C LYS A 72 -7.91 -5.09 8.61
N ASN A 73 -7.96 -6.36 9.00
CA ASN A 73 -6.81 -7.07 9.55
C ASN A 73 -5.71 -7.24 8.50
N SER A 74 -6.07 -7.52 7.23
CA SER A 74 -5.11 -7.66 6.14
C SER A 74 -4.36 -6.35 5.87
N PHE A 75 -5.06 -5.20 5.85
CA PHE A 75 -4.44 -3.89 5.65
C PHE A 75 -3.53 -3.51 6.81
N ILE A 76 -3.94 -3.78 8.05
CA ILE A 76 -3.09 -3.56 9.24
C ILE A 76 -1.84 -4.44 9.18
N ALA A 77 -2.00 -5.74 8.87
CA ALA A 77 -0.89 -6.68 8.81
C ALA A 77 0.13 -6.30 7.71
N GLN A 78 -0.34 -5.96 6.52
CA GLN A 78 0.50 -5.51 5.41
C GLN A 78 1.25 -4.21 5.74
N TYR A 79 0.56 -3.23 6.32
CA TYR A 79 1.21 -1.99 6.72
C TYR A 79 2.25 -2.23 7.81
N ALA A 80 1.90 -3.00 8.85
CA ALA A 80 2.79 -3.36 9.93
C ALA A 80 4.05 -4.08 9.40
N ALA A 81 3.88 -5.00 8.46
CA ALA A 81 4.99 -5.70 7.81
C ALA A 81 5.92 -4.75 7.04
N ALA A 82 5.46 -3.60 6.58
CA ALA A 82 6.32 -2.62 5.92
C ALA A 82 7.12 -1.74 6.89
N VAL A 83 6.64 -1.57 8.14
CA VAL A 83 7.25 -0.66 9.13
C VAL A 83 7.92 -1.39 10.30
N GLY A 84 8.03 -2.71 10.25
CA GLY A 84 8.73 -3.49 11.27
C GLY A 84 7.84 -4.13 12.34
N GLY A 85 6.53 -4.08 12.18
CA GLY A 85 5.53 -4.66 13.08
C GLY A 85 4.61 -3.61 13.70
N THR A 86 3.56 -4.07 14.38
CA THR A 86 2.51 -3.22 14.97
C THR A 86 3.04 -2.32 16.08
N GLN A 87 4.11 -2.74 16.76
CA GLN A 87 4.79 -1.94 17.79
C GLN A 87 5.47 -0.69 17.23
N ASN A 88 5.75 -0.65 15.92
CA ASN A 88 6.30 0.52 15.23
C ASN A 88 5.23 1.39 14.58
N MET A 89 3.95 0.99 14.65
CA MET A 89 2.85 1.78 14.08
C MET A 89 2.47 2.94 15.00
N THR A 90 2.31 4.10 14.40
CA THR A 90 1.86 5.36 15.00
C THR A 90 0.39 5.61 14.74
N ALA A 91 -0.21 6.60 15.43
CA ALA A 91 -1.58 7.04 15.15
C ALA A 91 -1.77 7.51 13.70
N ALA A 92 -0.75 8.15 13.11
CA ALA A 92 -0.78 8.57 11.71
C ALA A 92 -0.88 7.36 10.76
N ASP A 93 -0.19 6.26 11.06
CA ASP A 93 -0.26 5.02 10.28
C ASP A 93 -1.68 4.44 10.26
N TYR A 94 -2.34 4.38 11.43
CA TYR A 94 -3.75 3.98 11.52
C TYR A 94 -4.68 4.95 10.78
N GLY A 95 -4.39 6.25 10.79
CA GLY A 95 -5.12 7.24 9.99
C GLY A 95 -5.02 6.97 8.48
N ARG A 96 -3.81 6.67 7.97
CA ARG A 96 -3.61 6.29 6.56
C ARG A 96 -4.36 5.01 6.21
N ILE A 97 -4.33 4.00 7.08
CA ILE A 97 -5.10 2.76 6.91
C ILE A 97 -6.61 3.04 6.91
N GLY A 98 -7.07 3.89 7.83
CA GLY A 98 -8.45 4.34 7.90
C GLY A 98 -8.93 4.94 6.57
N ALA A 99 -8.15 5.85 5.99
CA ALA A 99 -8.47 6.43 4.68
C ALA A 99 -8.60 5.37 3.58
N MET A 100 -7.71 4.37 3.52
CA MET A 100 -7.81 3.28 2.53
C MET A 100 -9.07 2.41 2.73
N LEU A 101 -9.53 2.26 3.97
CA LEU A 101 -10.68 1.42 4.31
C LEU A 101 -12.02 2.16 4.16
N SER A 102 -12.11 3.40 4.62
CA SER A 102 -13.39 4.10 4.83
C SER A 102 -13.63 5.32 3.94
N SER A 103 -12.69 5.70 3.05
CA SER A 103 -12.94 6.80 2.11
C SER A 103 -14.21 6.56 1.28
N GLN A 104 -15.03 7.59 1.15
CA GLN A 104 -16.26 7.51 0.36
C GLN A 104 -15.91 7.29 -1.12
N ASN A 105 -16.68 6.43 -1.80
CA ASN A 105 -16.56 6.08 -3.22
C ASN A 105 -15.25 5.40 -3.64
N THR A 106 -14.27 5.27 -2.75
CA THR A 106 -12.92 4.77 -3.08
C THR A 106 -12.34 3.81 -2.03
N GLY A 107 -12.92 3.76 -0.83
CA GLY A 107 -12.49 2.89 0.26
C GLY A 107 -13.06 1.48 0.17
N GLN A 108 -12.34 0.52 0.74
CA GLN A 108 -12.70 -0.90 0.68
C GLN A 108 -14.09 -1.21 1.27
N TYR A 109 -14.51 -0.50 2.33
CA TYR A 109 -15.83 -0.72 2.92
C TYR A 109 -16.98 -0.23 2.03
N TRP A 110 -16.74 0.82 1.23
CA TRP A 110 -17.72 1.28 0.26
C TRP A 110 -17.93 0.24 -0.84
N TYR A 111 -16.83 -0.34 -1.37
CA TYR A 111 -16.91 -1.42 -2.35
C TYR A 111 -17.57 -2.68 -1.77
N LEU A 112 -17.27 -3.03 -0.51
CA LEU A 112 -17.82 -4.21 0.14
C LEU A 112 -19.33 -4.10 0.31
N GLN A 113 -19.83 -2.93 0.70
CA GLN A 113 -21.26 -2.70 0.87
C GLN A 113 -22.03 -2.95 -0.44
N ARG A 114 -21.56 -2.36 -1.55
CA ARG A 114 -22.15 -2.58 -2.88
C ARG A 114 -22.02 -4.00 -3.39
N PHE A 115 -20.96 -4.69 -2.98
CA PHE A 115 -20.77 -6.09 -3.29
C PHE A 115 -21.79 -6.96 -2.55
N ALA A 116 -22.01 -6.72 -1.26
CA ALA A 116 -23.05 -7.39 -0.49
C ALA A 116 -24.44 -7.12 -1.09
N GLU A 117 -24.75 -5.90 -1.49
CA GLU A 117 -26.01 -5.57 -2.18
C GLU A 117 -26.20 -6.42 -3.45
N ALA A 118 -25.18 -6.49 -4.31
CA ALA A 118 -25.23 -7.30 -5.52
C ALA A 118 -25.42 -8.81 -5.25
N ILE A 119 -24.85 -9.32 -4.16
CA ILE A 119 -25.08 -10.70 -3.72
C ILE A 119 -26.52 -10.90 -3.25
N ALA A 120 -27.04 -9.99 -2.42
CA ALA A 120 -28.41 -10.07 -1.90
C ALA A 120 -29.46 -10.06 -3.02
N GLU A 121 -29.18 -9.34 -4.10
CA GLU A 121 -30.03 -9.25 -5.29
C GLU A 121 -29.87 -10.45 -6.24
N GLY A 122 -29.02 -11.44 -5.90
CA GLY A 122 -28.82 -12.64 -6.70
C GLY A 122 -28.11 -12.39 -8.04
N ARG A 123 -27.37 -11.28 -8.18
CA ARG A 123 -26.73 -10.88 -9.45
C ARG A 123 -25.43 -11.61 -9.75
N LEU A 124 -24.89 -12.37 -8.79
CA LEU A 124 -23.56 -12.94 -8.86
C LEU A 124 -23.59 -14.45 -8.60
N SER A 125 -22.87 -15.20 -9.43
CA SER A 125 -22.57 -16.61 -9.17
C SER A 125 -21.56 -16.75 -8.04
N GLU A 126 -21.48 -17.95 -7.44
CA GLU A 126 -20.48 -18.28 -6.43
C GLU A 126 -19.05 -17.99 -6.92
N ALA A 127 -18.73 -18.39 -8.16
CA ALA A 127 -17.44 -18.15 -8.77
C ALA A 127 -17.12 -16.64 -8.89
N GLN A 128 -18.11 -15.83 -9.25
CA GLN A 128 -17.94 -14.37 -9.29
C GLN A 128 -17.75 -13.78 -7.89
N ILE A 129 -18.44 -14.31 -6.87
CA ILE A 129 -18.27 -13.89 -5.48
C ILE A 129 -16.85 -14.18 -5.01
N ARG A 130 -16.34 -15.39 -5.24
CA ARG A 130 -14.96 -15.79 -4.90
C ARG A 130 -13.93 -14.89 -5.57
N ALA A 131 -14.03 -14.74 -6.89
CA ALA A 131 -13.11 -13.92 -7.67
C ALA A 131 -13.08 -12.46 -7.17
N ARG A 132 -14.25 -11.87 -6.89
CA ARG A 132 -14.34 -10.49 -6.39
C ARG A 132 -13.89 -10.36 -4.93
N ALA A 133 -14.15 -11.35 -4.08
CA ALA A 133 -13.70 -11.34 -2.69
C ALA A 133 -12.17 -11.39 -2.58
N ALA A 134 -11.50 -12.17 -3.45
CA ALA A 134 -10.04 -12.25 -3.51
C ALA A 134 -9.36 -10.90 -3.84
N LEU A 135 -10.04 -10.00 -4.57
CA LEU A 135 -9.50 -8.69 -4.91
C LEU A 135 -9.20 -7.83 -3.67
N TYR A 136 -9.98 -7.97 -2.59
CA TYR A 136 -9.73 -7.23 -1.36
C TYR A 136 -8.41 -7.61 -0.70
N MET A 137 -8.01 -8.88 -0.80
CA MET A 137 -6.75 -9.35 -0.22
C MET A 137 -5.58 -8.86 -1.08
N GLY A 138 -5.73 -8.87 -2.41
CA GLY A 138 -4.77 -8.20 -3.29
C GLY A 138 -4.67 -6.69 -3.01
N ALA A 139 -5.79 -6.03 -2.71
CA ALA A 139 -5.81 -4.59 -2.43
C ALA A 139 -5.03 -4.22 -1.17
N SER A 140 -4.87 -5.15 -0.22
CA SER A 140 -4.08 -4.94 1.00
C SER A 140 -2.59 -4.65 0.71
N VAL A 141 -2.08 -5.04 -0.46
CA VAL A 141 -0.70 -4.74 -0.90
C VAL A 141 -0.44 -3.22 -0.91
N GLN A 142 -1.45 -2.40 -1.21
CA GLN A 142 -1.30 -0.95 -1.17
C GLN A 142 -0.92 -0.44 0.24
N ALA A 143 -1.38 -1.12 1.29
CA ALA A 143 -1.08 -0.76 2.66
C ALA A 143 0.39 -1.04 2.99
N PHE A 144 0.94 -2.14 2.48
CA PHE A 144 2.38 -2.42 2.57
C PHE A 144 3.19 -1.32 1.87
N GLU A 145 2.84 -1.00 0.62
CA GLU A 145 3.57 0.00 -0.16
C GLU A 145 3.45 1.40 0.45
N ARG A 146 2.29 1.73 1.03
CA ARG A 146 2.09 2.98 1.78
C ARG A 146 2.95 3.01 3.04
N GLY A 147 2.99 1.93 3.81
CA GLY A 147 3.83 1.84 5.02
C GLY A 147 5.32 1.93 4.70
N LYS A 148 5.75 1.28 3.62
CA LYS A 148 7.12 1.39 3.10
C LYS A 148 7.46 2.83 2.76
N ALA A 149 6.61 3.53 2.00
CA ALA A 149 6.81 4.94 1.67
C ALA A 149 6.81 5.83 2.93
N ALA A 150 5.92 5.58 3.88
CA ALA A 150 5.86 6.33 5.14
C ALA A 150 7.16 6.25 5.96
N SER A 151 7.87 5.11 5.88
CA SER A 151 9.19 4.94 6.51
C SER A 151 10.29 5.86 5.95
N PHE A 152 10.04 6.51 4.80
CA PHE A 152 10.88 7.54 4.19
C PHE A 152 10.33 8.96 4.46
N GLY A 153 9.86 9.24 5.68
CA GLY A 153 9.43 10.59 6.07
C GLY A 153 8.15 11.06 5.37
N ASP A 154 7.14 10.19 5.28
CA ASP A 154 5.85 10.45 4.58
C ASP A 154 5.99 10.71 3.07
N LEU A 155 6.96 10.05 2.42
CA LEU A 155 7.12 10.06 0.97
C LEU A 155 5.77 9.77 0.27
N ARG A 156 5.36 10.69 -0.60
CA ARG A 156 4.14 10.57 -1.40
C ARG A 156 4.48 10.09 -2.80
N LEU A 157 4.12 8.84 -3.06
CA LEU A 157 4.24 8.21 -4.37
C LEU A 157 2.96 8.43 -5.18
N PRO A 158 3.07 8.60 -6.52
CA PRO A 158 1.95 8.94 -7.39
C PRO A 158 0.90 7.83 -7.50
N ALA A 159 1.30 6.57 -7.34
CA ALA A 159 0.41 5.42 -7.25
C ALA A 159 1.07 4.31 -6.42
N LEU A 160 0.27 3.36 -5.94
CA LEU A 160 0.75 2.21 -5.18
C LEU A 160 0.27 0.89 -5.82
N PRO A 161 1.12 -0.14 -5.93
CA PRO A 161 0.65 -1.48 -6.24
C PRO A 161 -0.53 -1.89 -5.34
N GLY A 162 -1.61 -2.40 -5.96
CA GLY A 162 -2.82 -2.81 -5.23
C GLY A 162 -3.79 -1.69 -4.87
N ASP A 163 -3.55 -0.43 -5.27
CA ASP A 163 -4.48 0.69 -5.01
C ASP A 163 -5.70 0.73 -5.95
N GLY A 164 -5.76 -0.17 -6.94
CA GLY A 164 -6.85 -0.24 -7.91
C GLY A 164 -6.76 0.76 -9.06
N SER A 165 -5.71 1.58 -9.14
CA SER A 165 -5.53 2.61 -10.18
C SER A 165 -5.00 2.07 -11.52
N THR A 166 -4.83 0.76 -11.65
CA THR A 166 -4.44 0.08 -12.89
C THR A 166 -5.55 -0.86 -13.33
N ILE A 167 -5.62 -1.19 -14.62
CA ILE A 167 -6.61 -2.13 -15.15
C ILE A 167 -6.47 -3.54 -14.56
N CYS A 168 -5.27 -3.94 -14.14
CA CYS A 168 -5.06 -5.21 -13.43
C CYS A 168 -5.51 -5.17 -11.96
N LEU A 169 -5.90 -4.00 -11.47
CA LEU A 169 -6.31 -3.67 -10.10
C LEU A 169 -5.24 -4.02 -9.06
N THR A 170 -5.17 -5.29 -8.68
CA THR A 170 -4.37 -5.80 -7.57
C THR A 170 -3.46 -6.97 -7.95
N ASN A 171 -3.47 -7.38 -9.22
CA ASN A 171 -2.78 -8.59 -9.69
C ASN A 171 -1.32 -8.39 -10.16
N CYS A 172 -0.84 -7.14 -10.24
CA CYS A 172 0.45 -6.82 -10.87
C CYS A 172 1.70 -7.28 -10.13
N ARG A 173 1.62 -7.56 -8.82
CA ARG A 173 2.80 -7.84 -7.96
C ARG A 173 3.93 -6.81 -8.05
N CYS A 174 3.65 -5.60 -8.55
CA CYS A 174 4.66 -4.54 -8.66
C CYS A 174 5.12 -4.05 -7.29
N GLU A 175 6.20 -3.30 -7.26
CA GLU A 175 6.69 -2.62 -6.06
C GLU A 175 7.41 -1.31 -6.39
N TRP A 176 7.55 -0.47 -5.38
CA TRP A 176 8.51 0.63 -5.41
C TRP A 176 9.86 0.23 -4.82
N LEU A 177 10.92 0.37 -5.61
CA LEU A 177 12.30 0.36 -5.11
C LEU A 177 12.69 1.79 -4.76
N ILE A 178 13.06 2.04 -3.51
CA ILE A 178 13.34 3.39 -3.00
C ILE A 178 14.80 3.44 -2.55
N SER A 179 15.57 4.33 -3.16
CA SER A 179 16.91 4.68 -2.69
C SER A 179 16.92 6.12 -2.19
N GLU A 180 17.69 6.36 -1.14
CA GLU A 180 17.70 7.64 -0.42
C GLU A 180 19.10 8.23 -0.43
N THR A 181 19.18 9.52 -0.75
CA THR A 181 20.35 10.36 -0.57
C THR A 181 20.06 11.43 0.48
N THR A 182 21.03 12.28 0.80
CA THR A 182 20.82 13.42 1.69
C THR A 182 19.78 14.42 1.16
N THR A 183 19.65 14.54 -0.16
CA THR A 183 18.83 15.58 -0.82
C THR A 183 17.59 15.05 -1.52
N ALA A 184 17.52 13.76 -1.85
CA ALA A 184 16.43 13.21 -2.65
C ALA A 184 16.13 11.74 -2.35
N TRP A 185 14.91 11.33 -2.68
CA TRP A 185 14.50 9.94 -2.85
C TRP A 185 14.38 9.62 -4.35
N TYR A 186 14.99 8.51 -4.77
CA TYR A 186 14.87 7.98 -6.13
C TYR A 186 14.01 6.72 -6.05
N CYS A 187 12.82 6.80 -6.64
CA CYS A 187 11.78 5.78 -6.54
C CYS A 187 11.60 5.15 -7.92
N THR A 188 11.87 3.86 -8.04
CA THR A 188 11.71 3.12 -9.30
C THR A 188 10.51 2.18 -9.18
N TRP A 189 9.60 2.25 -10.15
CA TRP A 189 8.53 1.26 -10.28
C TRP A 189 9.10 -0.02 -10.87
N SER A 190 9.12 -1.08 -10.06
CA SER A 190 9.65 -2.39 -10.44
C SER A 190 8.52 -3.37 -10.71
N LEU A 191 8.63 -4.09 -11.83
CA LEU A 191 7.69 -5.12 -12.24
C LEU A 191 8.01 -6.43 -11.51
N GLY A 192 7.03 -6.97 -10.79
CA GLY A 192 7.14 -8.26 -10.11
C GLY A 192 6.96 -9.46 -11.05
N ALA A 193 7.02 -10.67 -10.47
CA ALA A 193 6.80 -11.92 -11.20
C ALA A 193 5.30 -12.19 -11.46
N ALA A 194 4.75 -11.50 -12.47
CA ALA A 194 3.37 -11.61 -12.96
C ALA A 194 3.29 -11.17 -14.43
N GLU A 195 2.18 -11.47 -15.11
CA GLU A 195 1.82 -10.76 -16.35
C GLU A 195 1.44 -9.32 -16.03
N HIS A 196 1.91 -8.38 -16.85
CA HIS A 196 1.75 -6.95 -16.60
C HIS A 196 0.83 -6.30 -17.62
N CYS A 197 -0.15 -5.55 -17.11
CA CYS A 197 -1.04 -4.75 -17.95
C CYS A 197 -0.33 -3.51 -18.53
N PRO A 198 -0.91 -2.86 -19.56
CA PRO A 198 -0.34 -1.66 -20.18
C PRO A 198 -0.02 -0.55 -19.17
N ASP A 199 -0.88 -0.33 -18.17
CA ASP A 199 -0.64 0.70 -17.14
C ASP A 199 0.61 0.42 -16.31
N CYS A 200 0.85 -0.84 -15.95
CA CYS A 200 2.05 -1.24 -15.20
C CYS A 200 3.31 -1.08 -16.04
N LEU A 201 3.26 -1.46 -17.33
CA LEU A 201 4.35 -1.29 -18.27
C LEU A 201 4.69 0.20 -18.47
N GLU A 202 3.67 1.06 -18.54
CA GLU A 202 3.87 2.50 -18.69
C GLU A 202 4.46 3.13 -17.42
N ARG A 203 3.99 2.74 -16.23
CA ARG A 203 4.58 3.15 -14.96
C ARG A 203 6.05 2.76 -14.83
N ALA A 204 6.41 1.56 -15.28
CA ALA A 204 7.79 1.10 -15.29
C ALA A 204 8.69 1.95 -16.19
N LYS A 205 8.18 2.50 -17.30
CA LYS A 205 8.92 3.44 -18.16
C LYS A 205 8.99 4.84 -17.54
N MET A 206 7.86 5.34 -17.03
CA MET A 206 7.73 6.70 -16.53
C MET A 206 8.52 6.92 -15.22
N TRP A 207 8.54 5.92 -14.35
CA TRP A 207 9.12 6.03 -13.02
C TRP A 207 10.39 5.18 -12.89
N GLN A 208 11.40 5.55 -13.70
CA GLN A 208 12.75 4.96 -13.73
C GLN A 208 13.87 6.03 -13.75
N PRO A 209 14.13 6.77 -12.65
CA PRO A 209 13.36 6.85 -11.41
C PRO A 209 12.40 8.07 -11.37
N TYR A 210 11.33 7.96 -10.58
CA TYR A 210 10.62 9.12 -10.05
C TYR A 210 11.41 9.76 -8.91
N VAL A 211 11.79 11.03 -9.05
CA VAL A 211 12.67 11.73 -8.10
C VAL A 211 11.86 12.70 -7.23
N VAL A 212 12.01 12.58 -5.91
CA VAL A 212 11.40 13.49 -4.94
C VAL A 212 12.50 14.18 -4.13
N LEU A 213 12.59 15.50 -4.27
CA LEU A 213 13.52 16.32 -3.50
C LEU A 213 13.04 16.50 -2.05
N LYS A 214 13.98 16.49 -1.12
CA LYS A 214 13.76 16.77 0.31
C LYS A 214 13.78 18.28 0.54
N GLY A 215 13.06 18.76 1.55
CA GLY A 215 12.76 20.19 1.76
C GLY A 215 13.91 21.20 1.50
N MET A 216 15.12 20.96 2.03
CA MET A 216 16.27 21.86 1.77
C MET A 216 16.71 21.88 0.30
N ALA A 217 16.67 20.73 -0.37
CA ALA A 217 16.98 20.64 -1.80
C ALA A 217 15.90 21.31 -2.64
N THR A 218 14.62 21.23 -2.23
CA THR A 218 13.53 21.98 -2.87
C THR A 218 13.74 23.49 -2.75
N LEU A 219 14.12 23.98 -1.56
CA LEU A 219 14.43 25.40 -1.34
C LEU A 219 15.65 25.86 -2.15
N GLN A 220 16.70 25.05 -2.22
CA GLN A 220 17.89 25.35 -3.02
C GLN A 220 17.60 25.34 -4.52
N ALA A 221 16.81 24.36 -5.01
CA ALA A 221 16.40 24.29 -6.41
C ALA A 221 15.49 25.48 -6.80
N LEU A 222 14.54 25.84 -5.93
CA LEU A 222 13.73 27.04 -6.11
C LEU A 222 14.60 28.31 -6.12
N ALA A 223 15.49 28.47 -5.13
CA ALA A 223 16.40 29.61 -5.08
C ALA A 223 17.28 29.70 -6.34
N ALA A 224 17.80 28.58 -6.85
CA ALA A 224 18.56 28.56 -8.09
C ALA A 224 17.70 28.95 -9.31
N ALA A 225 16.44 28.52 -9.35
CA ALA A 225 15.50 28.85 -10.43
C ALA A 225 15.03 30.32 -10.41
N VAL A 226 15.00 30.97 -9.25
CA VAL A 226 14.59 32.39 -9.10
C VAL A 226 15.78 33.37 -8.91
N GLY A 227 17.01 32.95 -9.21
CA GLY A 227 18.18 33.83 -9.20
C GLY A 227 18.80 34.12 -7.83
N GLY A 228 18.53 33.31 -6.81
CA GLY A 228 19.12 33.38 -5.47
C GLY A 228 18.08 33.54 -4.35
N ALA A 229 18.57 33.65 -3.10
CA ALA A 229 17.72 33.83 -1.92
C ALA A 229 16.93 35.15 -1.94
N ASP A 230 17.44 36.17 -2.64
CA ASP A 230 16.80 37.48 -2.77
C ASP A 230 15.59 37.45 -3.71
N GLY A 231 15.64 36.65 -4.79
CA GLY A 231 14.49 36.45 -5.69
C GLY A 231 13.33 35.69 -5.02
N LEU A 232 13.64 34.81 -4.06
CA LEU A 232 12.63 34.07 -3.28
C LEU A 232 11.91 34.99 -2.26
N ARG A 233 12.60 36.01 -1.74
CA ARG A 233 12.01 37.03 -0.85
C ARG A 233 11.12 38.00 -1.62
N ALA A 234 11.56 38.46 -2.79
CA ALA A 234 10.79 39.37 -3.63
C ALA A 234 9.47 38.77 -4.15
N GLY A 235 9.42 37.44 -4.39
CA GLY A 235 8.20 36.76 -4.85
C GLY A 235 7.12 36.53 -3.78
N LEU A 236 7.44 36.74 -2.49
CA LEU A 236 6.51 36.58 -1.36
C LEU A 236 5.92 37.92 -0.88
N GLU A 237 6.38 39.05 -1.42
CA GLU A 237 5.79 40.37 -1.20
C GLU A 237 4.59 40.53 -2.14
N TRP A 238 3.41 40.13 -1.66
CA TRP A 238 2.14 40.41 -2.33
C TRP A 238 1.98 41.94 -2.52
N PRO A 239 1.49 42.43 -3.66
CA PRO A 239 1.24 43.86 -3.83
C PRO A 239 0.24 44.30 -2.76
N GLN A 240 0.60 45.29 -1.95
CA GLN A 240 -0.36 45.95 -1.07
C GLN A 240 -1.40 46.63 -1.97
N TRP A 241 -2.58 46.05 -2.06
CA TRP A 241 -3.74 46.71 -2.66
C TRP A 241 -4.06 47.95 -1.81
N GLN A 242 -3.71 49.12 -2.33
CA GLN A 242 -4.18 50.40 -1.80
C GLN A 242 -5.60 50.61 -2.34
N GLY A 243 -6.55 50.76 -1.41
CA GLY A 243 -7.93 51.16 -1.69
C GLY A 243 -8.06 52.64 -2.00
#